data_AF-A0A352FCG8-F1
#
_entry.id   AF-A0A352FCG8-F1
#
_cell.length_a   1.000
_cell.length_b   1.000
_cell.length_c   1.000
_cell.angle_alpha   90.00
_cell.angle_beta   90.00
_cell.angle_gamma   90.00
#
_symmetry.space_group_name_H-M   'P 1'
#
loop_
_entity.id
_entity.type
_entity.pdbx_description
1 polymer ?
#
loop_
_entity_poly.entity_id
_entity_poly.type
_entity_poly.pdbx_seq_one_letter_code
_entity_poly.pdbx_strand_id
1 'polypeptide(L)'
;PDEIGVIRTEGGEAKSVEKRPFYPITSLLKGNFEQVNVIDDANIIFASEEGFVHYDPTFPVKYPESGKCYIRSLTGSGEATRIFFGGISPNHKTGKEEAGGDESAIRIPFGSNNLRFEFSAPIFDNPEEVRFSYFLEGIDRSRSDWSAESSKDYTALHEGTYLFRVKARSIYNIETEDAVIRFRILPPWYRSLAASIVYILIFLTAAGFAVRRILDRIRHDKLNLSKKHEHDLELVRQQNIAQSLESEMLHKNKQLASSISGLLRKNEFLIQLKEEISRISEKEPDPRTGDKLRKIMARVDETIEADHDDEQFEDHFDAVHDNFLKTIKKQYPQLTPQDLRLCAYLRMNLTTKEIAPLLNISPRGVEISRYRLRKKMNLPHDANLIDFMLKI
;
A
#
# COMPACT_ATOMS: atom_id res chain seq x y z
N PRO A 1 51.96 -37.89 46.80
CA PRO A 1 52.55 -36.55 46.57
C PRO A 1 53.87 -36.48 47.31
N ASP A 2 54.94 -36.70 46.55
CA ASP A 2 56.31 -36.58 47.02
C ASP A 2 56.59 -35.08 47.21
N GLU A 3 56.43 -34.62 48.45
CA GLU A 3 56.69 -33.22 48.78
C GLU A 3 58.20 -33.03 48.98
N ILE A 4 58.78 -32.10 48.23
CA ILE A 4 60.20 -31.74 48.33
C ILE A 4 60.33 -30.47 49.16
N GLY A 5 61.20 -30.50 50.18
CA GLY A 5 61.50 -29.34 51.01
C GLY A 5 62.37 -29.70 52.21
N VAL A 6 62.82 -28.67 52.92
CA VAL A 6 63.59 -28.82 54.16
C VAL A 6 62.66 -28.69 55.36
N ILE A 7 62.59 -29.73 56.18
CA ILE A 7 61.86 -29.70 57.44
C ILE A 7 62.77 -29.08 58.51
N ARG A 8 62.36 -27.95 59.09
CA ARG A 8 63.04 -27.34 60.23
C ARG A 8 62.33 -27.75 61.52
N THR A 9 63.05 -28.41 62.41
CA THR A 9 62.55 -28.84 63.73
C THR A 9 63.10 -27.93 64.83
N GLU A 10 62.25 -27.45 65.73
CA GLU A 10 62.65 -26.77 66.98
C GLU A 10 62.16 -27.61 68.16
N GLY A 11 63.06 -28.02 69.07
CA GLY A 11 62.68 -28.82 70.24
C GLY A 11 62.23 -30.26 69.92
N GLY A 12 62.55 -30.79 68.73
CA GLY A 12 62.18 -32.15 68.30
C GLY A 12 60.84 -32.24 67.56
N GLU A 13 60.07 -31.15 67.45
CA GLU A 13 58.85 -31.09 66.65
C GLU A 13 59.06 -30.31 65.34
N ALA A 14 58.45 -30.78 64.24
CA ALA A 14 58.51 -30.14 62.93
C ALA A 14 57.67 -28.85 62.93
N LYS A 15 58.33 -27.70 62.79
CA LYS A 15 57.69 -26.38 62.89
C LYS A 15 57.39 -25.75 61.53
N SER A 16 58.22 -26.00 60.53
CA SER A 16 58.01 -25.48 59.17
C SER A 16 58.69 -26.34 58.10
N VAL A 17 58.10 -26.35 56.91
CA VAL A 17 58.70 -26.97 55.71
C VAL A 17 59.04 -25.86 54.73
N GLU A 18 60.33 -25.67 54.46
CA GLU A 18 60.83 -24.70 53.50
C GLU A 18 60.93 -25.34 52.11
N LYS A 19 59.99 -25.00 51.22
CA LYS A 19 59.88 -25.59 49.87
C LYS A 19 60.42 -24.71 48.75
N ARG A 20 60.48 -23.39 48.96
CA ARG A 20 60.82 -22.41 47.90
C ARG A 20 62.17 -22.64 47.21
N PRO A 21 63.26 -23.02 47.91
CA PRO A 21 64.54 -23.28 47.24
C PRO A 21 64.46 -24.41 46.19
N PHE A 22 63.49 -25.31 46.34
CA PHE A 22 63.36 -26.51 45.50
C PHE A 22 62.42 -26.31 44.31
N TYR A 23 61.66 -25.21 44.25
CA TYR A 23 60.73 -24.96 43.13
C TYR A 23 61.41 -24.89 41.75
N PRO A 24 62.55 -24.18 41.56
CA PRO A 24 63.21 -24.12 40.25
C PRO A 24 63.69 -25.48 39.74
N ILE A 25 64.01 -26.40 40.66
CA ILE A 25 64.62 -27.69 40.38
C ILE A 25 63.63 -28.85 40.51
N THR A 26 62.36 -28.59 40.81
CA THR A 26 61.35 -29.63 41.01
C THR A 26 61.18 -30.52 39.77
N SER A 27 61.38 -29.97 38.56
CA SER A 27 61.39 -30.75 37.31
C SER A 27 62.57 -31.70 37.20
N LEU A 28 63.76 -31.29 37.66
CA LEU A 28 65.01 -32.08 37.60
C LEU A 28 65.01 -33.26 38.57
N LEU A 29 64.11 -33.23 39.57
CA LEU A 29 63.97 -34.24 40.61
C LEU A 29 62.82 -35.22 40.35
N LYS A 30 62.16 -35.13 39.19
CA LYS A 30 61.08 -36.05 38.80
C LYS A 30 61.68 -37.38 38.33
N GLY A 31 61.98 -38.29 39.26
CA GLY A 31 62.43 -39.65 38.97
C GLY A 31 62.76 -40.42 40.24
N ASN A 32 63.05 -41.72 40.13
CA ASN A 32 63.39 -42.59 41.28
C ASN A 32 64.80 -42.34 41.86
N PHE A 33 65.39 -41.15 41.66
CA PHE A 33 66.76 -40.81 42.06
C PHE A 33 66.83 -40.08 43.40
N GLU A 34 66.06 -40.55 44.39
CA GLU A 34 65.88 -39.89 45.70
C GLU A 34 67.06 -40.08 46.68
N GLN A 35 68.29 -40.26 46.18
CA GLN A 35 69.45 -40.40 47.05
C GLN A 35 69.95 -39.02 47.49
N VAL A 36 69.73 -38.70 48.77
CA VAL A 36 70.28 -37.53 49.44
C VAL A 36 71.56 -37.93 50.20
N ASN A 37 72.68 -37.28 49.89
CA ASN A 37 73.95 -37.44 50.58
C ASN A 37 74.28 -36.15 51.33
N VAL A 38 74.41 -36.25 52.65
CA VAL A 38 74.80 -35.14 53.53
C VAL A 38 76.28 -35.30 53.86
N ILE A 39 77.12 -34.38 53.37
CA ILE A 39 78.56 -34.37 53.66
C ILE A 39 78.81 -33.63 54.98
N ASP A 40 78.21 -32.44 55.13
CA ASP A 40 78.21 -31.61 56.33
C ASP A 40 77.01 -30.65 56.31
N ASP A 41 76.94 -29.73 57.28
CA ASP A 41 75.83 -28.79 57.46
C ASP A 41 75.62 -27.81 56.28
N ALA A 42 76.64 -27.60 55.43
CA ALA A 42 76.60 -26.70 54.27
C ALA A 42 76.62 -27.46 52.92
N ASN A 43 76.93 -28.75 52.93
CA ASN A 43 77.14 -29.54 51.72
C ASN A 43 76.18 -30.73 51.66
N ILE A 44 74.98 -30.49 51.13
CA ILE A 44 73.98 -31.52 50.85
C ILE A 44 73.93 -31.74 49.34
N ILE A 45 74.08 -32.98 48.89
CA ILE A 45 74.06 -33.33 47.46
C ILE A 45 72.96 -34.36 47.21
N PHE A 46 72.14 -34.12 46.19
CA PHE A 46 71.16 -35.10 45.73
C PHE A 46 71.25 -35.32 44.23
N ALA A 47 70.98 -36.55 43.79
CA ALA A 47 71.01 -36.92 42.38
C ALA A 47 69.82 -36.29 41.64
N SER A 48 70.03 -35.93 40.37
CA SER A 48 69.00 -35.45 39.44
C SER A 48 69.15 -36.16 38.10
N GLU A 49 68.14 -36.07 37.23
CA GLU A 49 68.22 -36.66 35.88
C GLU A 49 69.39 -36.11 35.06
N GLU A 50 69.77 -34.87 35.32
CA GLU A 50 70.83 -34.16 34.60
C GLU A 50 72.16 -34.10 35.38
N GLY A 51 72.30 -34.88 36.47
CA GLY A 51 73.54 -34.99 37.25
C GLY A 51 73.30 -34.99 38.76
N PHE A 52 73.78 -33.96 39.43
CA PHE A 52 73.60 -33.78 40.88
C PHE A 52 73.34 -32.31 41.20
N VAL A 53 72.59 -32.07 42.27
CA VAL A 53 72.32 -30.74 42.81
C VAL A 53 73.03 -30.61 44.14
N HIS A 54 73.76 -29.51 44.32
CA HIS A 54 74.34 -29.12 45.60
C HIS A 54 73.45 -28.07 46.26
N TYR A 55 73.11 -28.31 47.52
CA TYR A 55 72.25 -27.45 48.33
C TYR A 55 72.95 -27.10 49.64
N ASP A 56 73.06 -25.80 49.89
CA ASP A 56 73.59 -25.23 51.13
C ASP A 56 72.45 -24.54 51.90
N PRO A 57 71.98 -25.13 53.02
CA PRO A 57 70.91 -24.54 53.83
C PRO A 57 71.36 -23.33 54.64
N THR A 58 72.68 -23.11 54.78
CA THR A 58 73.24 -21.96 55.51
C THR A 58 73.29 -20.70 54.65
N PHE A 59 73.18 -20.85 53.32
CA PHE A 59 73.20 -19.74 52.39
C PHE A 59 71.85 -18.99 52.39
N PRO A 60 71.80 -17.69 52.76
CA PRO A 60 70.56 -16.94 52.81
C PRO A 60 70.07 -16.58 51.40
N VAL A 61 69.05 -17.29 50.92
CA VAL A 61 68.38 -16.95 49.66
C VAL A 61 67.45 -15.75 49.88
N LYS A 62 67.75 -14.62 49.21
CA LYS A 62 66.84 -13.47 49.14
C LYS A 62 65.92 -13.63 47.94
N TYR A 63 64.64 -13.88 48.20
CA TYR A 63 63.64 -13.87 47.14
C TYR A 63 63.32 -12.43 46.72
N PRO A 64 63.05 -12.18 45.42
CA PRO A 64 62.64 -10.86 44.95
C PRO A 64 61.41 -10.35 45.72
N GLU A 65 61.37 -9.06 46.01
CA GLU A 65 60.15 -8.41 46.51
C GLU A 65 59.02 -8.49 45.47
N SER A 66 57.78 -8.30 45.92
CA SER A 66 56.60 -8.30 45.06
C SER A 66 56.81 -7.33 43.88
N GLY A 67 56.88 -7.88 42.67
CA GLY A 67 57.06 -7.11 41.44
C GLY A 67 55.80 -6.36 41.03
N LYS A 68 55.86 -5.68 39.87
CA LYS A 68 54.70 -5.03 39.25
C LYS A 68 54.20 -5.84 38.06
N CYS A 69 52.88 -5.98 37.95
CA CYS A 69 52.24 -6.40 36.71
C CYS A 69 51.89 -5.16 35.87
N TYR A 70 51.91 -5.29 34.56
CA TYR A 70 51.58 -4.23 33.63
C TYR A 70 50.57 -4.73 32.61
N ILE A 71 49.54 -3.93 32.36
CA ILE A 71 48.70 -4.09 31.17
C ILE A 71 49.45 -3.42 30.02
N ARG A 72 49.70 -4.15 28.94
CA ARG A 72 50.46 -3.72 27.78
C ARG A 72 49.57 -3.09 26.72
N SER A 73 48.41 -3.68 26.49
CA SER A 73 47.48 -3.18 25.49
C SER A 73 46.03 -3.50 25.87
N LEU A 74 45.12 -2.62 25.45
CA LEU A 74 43.70 -2.91 25.35
C LEU A 74 43.28 -2.65 23.91
N THR A 75 42.94 -3.71 23.19
CA THR A 75 42.53 -3.63 21.80
C THR A 75 41.09 -4.08 21.64
N GLY A 76 40.27 -3.31 20.93
CA GLY A 76 38.96 -3.75 20.48
C GLY A 76 39.03 -4.34 19.09
N SER A 77 38.30 -5.43 18.91
CA SER A 77 38.01 -6.05 17.62
C SER A 77 36.56 -5.73 17.21
N GLY A 78 36.38 -5.47 15.93
CA GLY A 78 35.13 -5.07 15.28
C GLY A 78 35.36 -5.14 13.76
N GLU A 79 34.89 -4.15 12.99
CA GLU A 79 35.25 -4.03 11.56
C GLU A 79 36.76 -3.75 11.34
N ALA A 80 37.42 -3.12 12.32
CA ALA A 80 38.86 -2.89 12.33
C ALA A 80 39.41 -2.97 13.77
N THR A 81 40.62 -3.48 13.92
CA THR A 81 41.33 -3.51 15.21
C THR A 81 41.66 -2.09 15.65
N ARG A 82 41.21 -1.69 16.84
CA ARG A 82 41.49 -0.37 17.41
C ARG A 82 42.21 -0.53 18.75
N ILE A 83 43.30 0.19 18.93
CA ILE A 83 44.03 0.23 20.20
C ILE A 83 43.41 1.34 21.05
N PHE A 84 42.86 0.96 22.20
CA PHE A 84 42.29 1.88 23.19
C PHE A 84 43.29 2.23 24.30
N PHE A 85 44.29 1.37 24.51
CA PHE A 85 45.39 1.57 25.44
C PHE A 85 46.65 0.87 24.92
N GLY A 86 47.81 1.53 25.01
CA GLY A 86 49.09 1.03 24.46
C GLY A 86 50.25 1.07 25.45
N GLY A 87 50.00 0.83 26.74
CA GLY A 87 51.06 0.60 27.75
C GLY A 87 51.71 1.86 28.32
N ILE A 88 51.44 3.05 27.76
CA ILE A 88 51.83 4.35 28.32
C ILE A 88 50.56 5.21 28.35
N SER A 89 49.88 5.29 29.49
CA SER A 89 48.80 6.27 29.71
C SER A 89 49.22 7.28 30.77
N PRO A 90 48.94 8.58 30.57
CA PRO A 90 49.16 9.64 31.56
C PRO A 90 48.46 9.40 32.90
N ASN A 91 47.45 8.51 32.93
CA ASN A 91 46.64 8.18 34.10
C ASN A 91 46.95 6.80 34.70
N HIS A 92 48.09 6.19 34.35
CA HIS A 92 48.52 4.93 34.97
C HIS A 92 49.00 5.18 36.41
N LYS A 93 48.06 5.32 37.35
CA LYS A 93 48.36 5.25 38.78
C LYS A 93 48.62 3.78 39.14
N THR A 94 49.90 3.43 39.33
CA THR A 94 50.25 2.21 40.07
C THR A 94 50.01 2.46 41.55
N GLY A 95 49.19 1.65 42.20
CA GLY A 95 48.98 1.67 43.65
C GLY A 95 47.58 2.10 44.07
N LYS A 96 47.29 1.90 45.37
CA LYS A 96 46.01 2.08 46.09
C LYS A 96 45.42 3.51 46.08
N GLU A 97 45.77 4.36 45.12
CA GLU A 97 45.22 5.70 45.03
C GLU A 97 43.90 5.73 44.26
N GLU A 98 42.93 6.32 44.94
CA GLU A 98 41.55 6.56 44.58
C GLU A 98 41.28 6.73 43.08
N ALA A 99 40.30 5.95 42.63
CA ALA A 99 39.57 6.14 41.39
C ALA A 99 39.08 7.59 41.29
N GLY A 100 39.87 8.43 40.60
CA GLY A 100 39.38 9.70 40.08
C GLY A 100 38.14 9.45 39.22
N GLY A 101 37.18 10.38 39.25
CA GLY A 101 35.82 10.23 38.71
C GLY A 101 35.71 9.77 37.25
N ASP A 102 34.45 9.60 36.83
CA ASP A 102 33.98 9.06 35.53
C ASP A 102 34.66 9.67 34.26
N GLU A 103 35.39 10.78 34.40
CA GLU A 103 36.17 11.41 33.34
C GLU A 103 37.49 10.70 32.97
N SER A 104 38.01 9.82 33.83
CA SER A 104 39.31 9.15 33.60
C SER A 104 39.20 7.76 32.94
N ALA A 105 37.98 7.25 32.72
CA ALA A 105 37.75 5.94 32.11
C ALA A 105 37.85 5.99 30.57
N ILE A 106 38.52 4.99 30.00
CA ILE A 106 38.64 4.83 28.54
C ILE A 106 37.26 4.53 27.94
N ARG A 107 36.83 5.34 26.96
CA ARG A 107 35.52 5.19 26.31
C ARG A 107 35.64 4.34 25.05
N ILE A 108 34.90 3.24 25.01
CA ILE A 108 34.92 2.26 23.93
C ILE A 108 33.56 2.29 23.21
N PRO A 109 33.52 2.52 21.89
CA PRO A 109 32.27 2.42 21.12
C PRO A 109 31.68 1.01 21.18
N PHE A 110 30.34 0.90 21.19
CA PHE A 110 29.65 -0.40 21.24
C PHE A 110 30.08 -1.37 20.12
N GLY A 111 30.42 -0.86 18.93
CA GLY A 111 30.87 -1.69 17.80
C GLY A 111 32.28 -2.30 17.96
N SER A 112 33.00 -1.98 19.03
CA SER A 112 34.32 -2.55 19.36
C SER A 112 34.31 -3.21 20.73
N ASN A 113 33.21 -3.87 21.08
CA ASN A 113 32.98 -4.48 22.39
C ASN A 113 33.59 -5.89 22.59
N ASN A 114 34.34 -6.38 21.60
CA ASN A 114 35.18 -7.55 21.74
C ASN A 114 36.59 -7.08 22.11
N LEU A 115 36.97 -7.22 23.38
CA LEU A 115 38.18 -6.65 23.94
C LEU A 115 39.22 -7.73 24.21
N ARG A 116 40.44 -7.46 23.76
CA ARG A 116 41.63 -8.23 24.10
C ARG A 116 42.53 -7.41 25.01
N PHE A 117 42.89 -8.01 26.14
CA PHE A 117 43.84 -7.48 27.11
C PHE A 117 45.15 -8.23 26.96
N GLU A 118 46.25 -7.50 26.80
CA GLU A 118 47.60 -8.08 26.88
C GLU A 118 48.29 -7.53 28.12
N PHE A 119 49.00 -8.38 28.84
CA PHE A 119 49.66 -8.03 30.09
C PHE A 119 51.00 -8.74 30.23
N SER A 120 51.85 -8.23 31.11
CA SER A 120 53.21 -8.75 31.32
C SER A 120 53.70 -8.42 32.73
N ALA A 121 54.62 -9.21 33.26
CA ALA A 121 55.35 -8.90 34.48
C ALA A 121 56.85 -9.10 34.22
N PRO A 122 57.72 -8.13 34.55
CA PRO A 122 59.17 -8.24 34.36
C PRO A 122 59.80 -9.09 35.47
N ILE A 123 59.39 -10.36 35.56
CA ILE A 123 59.96 -11.36 36.45
C ILE A 123 60.95 -12.18 35.61
N PHE A 124 62.25 -11.91 35.80
CA PHE A 124 63.31 -12.53 35.00
C PHE A 124 63.81 -13.86 35.56
N ASP A 125 63.50 -14.15 36.82
CA ASP A 125 63.81 -15.44 37.43
C ASP A 125 62.76 -16.46 36.99
N ASN A 126 63.20 -17.46 36.22
CA ASN A 126 62.35 -18.46 35.54
C ASN A 126 61.12 -17.85 34.85
N PRO A 127 61.30 -17.07 33.75
CA PRO A 127 60.22 -16.32 33.12
C PRO A 127 59.10 -17.22 32.56
N GLU A 128 59.43 -18.44 32.13
CA GLU A 128 58.47 -19.42 31.61
C GLU A 128 57.49 -19.95 32.67
N GLU A 129 57.83 -19.76 33.94
CA GLU A 129 57.04 -20.23 35.07
C GLU A 129 56.21 -19.11 35.71
N VAL A 130 56.25 -17.91 35.13
CA VAL A 130 55.34 -16.83 35.50
C VAL A 130 53.92 -17.25 35.16
N ARG A 131 53.00 -17.01 36.09
CA ARG A 131 51.57 -17.25 35.89
C ARG A 131 50.78 -15.99 36.21
N PHE A 132 49.69 -15.78 35.49
CA PHE A 132 48.79 -14.65 35.63
C PHE A 132 47.43 -15.10 36.13
N SER A 133 46.80 -14.25 36.93
CA SER A 133 45.40 -14.38 37.35
C SER A 133 44.71 -13.04 37.14
N TYR A 134 43.57 -13.08 36.47
CA TYR A 134 42.82 -11.90 36.04
C TYR A 134 41.37 -11.94 36.53
N PHE A 135 40.73 -10.78 36.51
CA PHE A 135 39.35 -10.60 36.93
C PHE A 135 38.73 -9.36 36.28
N LEU A 136 37.56 -9.52 35.67
CA LEU A 136 36.77 -8.44 35.11
C LEU A 136 35.50 -8.20 35.96
N GLU A 137 35.49 -7.10 36.70
CA GLU A 137 34.30 -6.68 37.47
C GLU A 137 33.12 -6.41 36.53
N GLY A 138 31.99 -7.07 36.79
CA GLY A 138 30.77 -6.98 35.99
C GLY A 138 30.55 -8.16 35.05
N ILE A 139 31.54 -9.05 34.87
CA ILE A 139 31.42 -10.28 34.08
C ILE A 139 31.82 -11.51 34.91
N ASP A 140 33.01 -11.47 35.51
CA ASP A 140 33.53 -12.60 36.26
C ASP A 140 32.94 -12.66 37.68
N ARG A 141 32.72 -13.87 38.20
CA ARG A 141 32.27 -14.07 39.59
C ARG A 141 33.43 -14.12 40.59
N SER A 142 34.58 -14.63 40.15
CA SER A 142 35.80 -14.80 40.93
C SER A 142 37.02 -14.63 40.03
N ARG A 143 38.21 -14.49 40.62
CA ARG A 143 39.47 -14.50 39.87
C ARG A 143 39.61 -15.79 39.06
N SER A 144 40.29 -15.67 37.92
CA SER A 144 40.67 -16.82 37.11
C SER A 144 41.69 -17.70 37.84
N ASP A 145 41.75 -18.96 37.42
CA ASP A 145 42.89 -19.81 37.71
C ASP A 145 44.18 -19.22 37.14
N TRP A 146 45.30 -19.65 37.70
CA TRP A 146 46.62 -19.20 37.31
C TRP A 146 47.05 -19.86 36.00
N SER A 147 47.30 -19.04 34.97
CA SER A 147 47.69 -19.51 33.63
C SER A 147 49.00 -18.86 33.17
N ALA A 148 49.74 -19.50 32.27
CA ALA A 148 50.91 -18.91 31.63
C ALA A 148 50.54 -17.89 30.53
N GLU A 149 49.26 -17.86 30.13
CA GLU A 149 48.78 -16.94 29.10
C GLU A 149 48.91 -15.47 29.53
N SER A 150 49.57 -14.68 28.69
CA SER A 150 49.79 -13.24 28.88
C SER A 150 48.71 -12.37 28.19
N SER A 151 47.60 -12.98 27.78
CA SER A 151 46.48 -12.26 27.16
C SER A 151 45.14 -12.86 27.53
N LYS A 152 44.09 -12.04 27.54
CA LYS A 152 42.71 -12.49 27.78
C LYS A 152 41.74 -11.76 26.85
N ASP A 153 40.84 -12.54 26.24
CA ASP A 153 39.75 -12.05 25.42
C ASP A 153 38.43 -12.05 26.18
N TYR A 154 37.67 -10.97 26.04
CA TYR A 154 36.26 -10.85 26.42
C TYR A 154 35.44 -10.43 25.22
N THR A 155 34.42 -11.20 24.90
CA THR A 155 33.56 -10.99 23.72
C THR A 155 32.20 -10.44 24.13
N ALA A 156 31.59 -9.65 23.24
CA ALA A 156 30.22 -9.19 23.32
C ALA A 156 29.88 -8.47 24.64
N LEU A 157 30.78 -7.63 25.13
CA LEU A 157 30.54 -6.86 26.34
C LEU A 157 29.40 -5.84 26.14
N HIS A 158 28.52 -5.74 27.14
CA HIS A 158 27.36 -4.84 27.11
C HIS A 158 27.75 -3.40 27.47
N GLU A 159 26.83 -2.45 27.26
CA GLU A 159 27.02 -1.08 27.72
C GLU A 159 27.16 -1.01 29.24
N GLY A 160 28.19 -0.32 29.73
CA GLY A 160 28.50 -0.30 31.15
C GLY A 160 29.94 0.10 31.44
N THR A 161 30.23 0.23 32.73
CA THR A 161 31.58 0.53 33.23
C THR A 161 32.16 -0.74 33.82
N TYR A 162 33.39 -1.05 33.43
CA TYR A 162 34.10 -2.27 33.81
C TYR A 162 35.45 -1.93 34.43
N LEU A 163 35.93 -2.82 35.30
CA LEU A 163 37.25 -2.76 35.91
C LEU A 163 37.98 -4.08 35.70
N PHE A 164 39.01 -4.06 34.87
CA PHE A 164 39.86 -5.22 34.65
C PHE A 164 41.06 -5.16 35.59
N ARG A 165 41.30 -6.26 36.31
CA ARG A 165 42.42 -6.43 37.24
C ARG A 165 43.24 -7.65 36.82
N VAL A 166 44.57 -7.53 36.88
CA VAL A 166 45.48 -8.65 36.63
C VAL A 166 46.68 -8.59 37.57
N LYS A 167 47.11 -9.76 38.05
CA LYS A 167 48.35 -9.92 38.80
C LYS A 167 49.13 -11.10 38.26
N ALA A 168 50.43 -11.08 38.50
CA ALA A 168 51.34 -12.18 38.21
C ALA A 168 51.78 -12.85 39.52
N ARG A 169 52.22 -14.11 39.41
CA ARG A 169 52.99 -14.80 40.44
C ARG A 169 54.26 -15.38 39.83
N SER A 170 55.34 -15.34 40.58
CA SER A 170 56.58 -16.04 40.25
C SER A 170 56.51 -17.51 40.67
N ILE A 171 57.57 -18.26 40.37
CA ILE A 171 57.74 -19.66 40.78
C ILE A 171 57.69 -19.84 42.30
N TYR A 172 58.11 -18.82 43.05
CA TYR A 172 58.13 -18.81 44.52
C TYR A 172 56.77 -18.49 45.15
N ASN A 173 55.70 -18.45 44.36
CA ASN A 173 54.36 -18.00 44.75
C ASN A 173 54.35 -16.57 45.33
N ILE A 174 55.31 -15.74 44.90
CA ILE A 174 55.32 -14.31 45.24
C ILE A 174 54.45 -13.61 44.21
N GLU A 175 53.34 -13.03 44.67
CA GLU A 175 52.39 -12.32 43.83
C GLU A 175 52.81 -10.86 43.65
N THR A 176 52.49 -10.28 42.50
CA THR A 176 52.63 -8.84 42.23
C THR A 176 51.48 -8.04 42.80
N GLU A 177 51.63 -6.72 42.85
CA GLU A 177 50.47 -5.82 42.94
C GLU A 177 49.52 -6.00 41.75
N ASP A 178 48.22 -5.72 41.95
CA ASP A 178 47.23 -5.73 40.87
C ASP A 178 47.47 -4.55 39.90
N ALA A 179 47.63 -4.86 38.62
CA ALA A 179 47.47 -3.88 37.55
C ALA A 179 45.98 -3.71 37.25
N VAL A 180 45.51 -2.46 37.18
CA VAL A 180 44.08 -2.15 37.05
C VAL A 180 43.84 -1.18 35.91
N ILE A 181 42.82 -1.46 35.08
CA ILE A 181 42.36 -0.56 34.02
C ILE A 181 40.84 -0.42 34.06
N ARG A 182 40.35 0.83 34.05
CA ARG A 182 38.93 1.18 34.02
C ARG A 182 38.53 1.61 32.61
N PHE A 183 37.46 1.03 32.09
CA PHE A 183 36.91 1.39 30.79
C PHE A 183 35.38 1.37 30.81
N ARG A 184 34.78 2.06 29.84
CA ARG A 184 33.33 2.16 29.70
C ARG A 184 32.92 1.89 28.25
N ILE A 185 31.98 0.97 28.07
CA ILE A 185 31.38 0.68 26.78
C ILE A 185 30.18 1.60 26.60
N LEU A 186 30.24 2.41 25.54
CA LEU A 186 29.19 3.36 25.19
C LEU A 186 27.95 2.61 24.67
N PRO A 187 26.73 3.10 24.96
CA PRO A 187 25.52 2.52 24.40
C PRO A 187 25.49 2.66 22.87
N PRO A 188 24.77 1.77 22.15
CA PRO A 188 24.57 1.90 20.72
C PRO A 188 23.87 3.22 20.36
N TRP A 189 24.28 3.84 19.25
CA TRP A 189 23.75 5.15 18.80
C TRP A 189 22.22 5.14 18.58
N TYR A 190 21.66 4.02 18.13
CA TYR A 190 20.23 3.83 17.89
C TYR A 190 19.39 3.67 19.18
N ARG A 191 20.03 3.48 20.35
CA ARG A 191 19.36 3.46 21.66
C ARG A 191 19.40 4.81 22.37
N SER A 192 19.92 5.86 21.72
CA SER A 192 19.93 7.20 22.30
C SER A 192 18.52 7.81 22.35
N LEU A 193 18.26 8.68 23.34
CA LEU A 193 16.99 9.42 23.43
C LEU A 193 16.69 10.23 22.15
N ALA A 194 17.74 10.78 21.52
CA ALA A 194 17.63 11.48 20.25
C ALA A 194 17.12 10.55 19.12
N ALA A 195 17.64 9.32 19.04
CA ALA A 195 17.17 8.34 18.06
C ALA A 195 15.68 7.98 18.28
N SER A 196 15.24 7.83 19.54
CA SER A 196 13.82 7.60 19.86
C SER A 196 12.91 8.74 19.38
N ILE A 197 13.34 10.00 19.56
CA ILE A 197 12.59 11.17 19.06
C ILE A 197 12.50 11.15 17.53
N VAL A 198 13.60 10.83 16.84
CA VAL A 198 13.61 10.73 15.37
C VAL A 198 12.65 9.64 14.87
N TYR A 199 12.60 8.47 15.52
CA TYR A 199 11.65 7.42 15.15
C TYR A 199 10.20 7.85 15.34
N ILE A 200 9.88 8.54 16.43
CA ILE A 200 8.53 9.09 16.67
C ILE A 200 8.18 10.11 15.58
N LEU A 201 9.12 10.99 15.20
CA LEU A 201 8.90 11.99 14.15
C LEU A 201 8.64 11.33 12.78
N ILE A 202 9.43 10.31 12.42
CA ILE A 202 9.22 9.54 11.19
C ILE A 202 7.85 8.84 11.22
N PHE A 203 7.47 8.25 12.36
CA PHE A 203 6.15 7.62 12.50
C PHE A 203 5.01 8.63 12.34
N LEU A 204 5.10 9.80 12.99
CA LEU A 204 4.07 10.85 12.89
C LEU A 204 3.95 11.43 11.48
N THR A 205 5.07 11.60 10.78
CA THR A 205 5.06 12.08 9.38
C THR A 205 4.46 11.04 8.45
N ALA A 206 4.80 9.75 8.61
CA ALA A 206 4.20 8.65 7.85
C ALA A 206 2.69 8.51 8.13
N ALA A 207 2.29 8.59 9.40
CA ALA A 207 0.88 8.55 9.81
C ALA A 207 0.11 9.75 9.23
N GLY A 208 0.67 10.96 9.32
CA GLY A 208 0.08 12.17 8.73
C GLY A 208 -0.08 12.07 7.21
N PHE A 209 0.92 11.51 6.51
CA PHE A 209 0.83 11.24 5.08
C PHE A 209 -0.25 10.20 4.74
N ALA A 210 -0.33 9.11 5.50
CA ALA A 210 -1.36 8.08 5.32
C ALA A 210 -2.78 8.64 5.53
N VAL A 211 -2.98 9.42 6.60
CA VAL A 211 -4.26 10.10 6.89
C VAL A 211 -4.63 11.05 5.74
N ARG A 212 -3.68 11.86 5.25
CA ARG A 212 -3.93 12.73 4.08
C ARG A 212 -4.38 11.93 2.85
N ARG A 213 -3.69 10.82 2.53
CA ARG A 213 -4.04 9.96 1.40
C ARG A 213 -5.43 9.33 1.53
N ILE A 214 -5.81 8.92 2.74
CA ILE A 214 -7.16 8.39 3.03
C ILE A 214 -8.21 9.49 2.86
N LEU A 215 -7.98 10.67 3.42
CA LEU A 215 -8.91 11.80 3.32
C LEU A 215 -9.10 12.26 1.87
N ASP A 216 -8.04 12.30 1.08
CA ASP A 216 -8.13 12.67 -0.34
C ASP A 216 -8.88 11.61 -1.15
N ARG A 217 -8.68 10.31 -0.87
CA ARG A 217 -9.48 9.23 -1.47
C ARG A 217 -10.97 9.40 -1.14
N ILE A 218 -11.30 9.65 0.13
CA ILE A 218 -12.70 9.86 0.57
C ILE A 218 -13.32 11.08 -0.14
N ARG A 219 -12.56 12.18 -0.32
CA ARG A 219 -13.05 13.35 -1.06
C ARG A 219 -13.34 13.03 -2.52
N HIS A 220 -12.45 12.30 -3.19
CA HIS A 220 -12.66 11.89 -4.58
C HIS A 220 -13.85 10.95 -4.74
N ASP A 221 -14.04 10.00 -3.83
CA ASP A 221 -15.16 9.07 -3.86
C ASP A 221 -16.50 9.81 -3.66
N LYS A 222 -16.55 10.77 -2.73
CA LYS A 222 -17.73 11.63 -2.54
C LYS A 222 -18.06 12.45 -3.78
N LEU A 223 -17.06 13.01 -4.45
CA LEU A 223 -17.27 13.80 -5.68
C LEU A 223 -17.76 12.94 -6.84
N ASN A 224 -17.24 11.72 -6.98
CA ASN A 224 -17.71 10.79 -8.01
C ASN A 224 -19.14 10.33 -7.74
N LEU A 225 -19.49 10.12 -6.46
CA LEU A 225 -20.85 9.76 -6.07
C LEU A 225 -21.83 10.90 -6.34
N SER A 226 -21.46 12.15 -6.03
CA SER A 226 -22.33 13.31 -6.30
C SER A 226 -22.55 13.51 -7.80
N LYS A 227 -21.51 13.36 -8.63
CA LYS A 227 -21.63 13.43 -10.09
C LYS A 227 -22.52 12.33 -10.67
N LYS A 228 -22.42 11.11 -10.14
CA LYS A 228 -23.31 10.01 -10.55
C LYS A 228 -24.77 10.32 -10.18
N HIS A 229 -25.00 10.79 -8.96
CA HIS A 229 -26.36 11.15 -8.52
C HIS A 229 -26.96 12.27 -9.37
N GLU A 230 -26.18 13.29 -9.71
CA GLU A 230 -26.60 14.36 -10.61
C GLU A 230 -26.94 13.84 -12.01
N HIS A 231 -26.12 12.94 -12.56
CA HIS A 231 -26.39 12.31 -13.84
C HIS A 231 -27.64 11.43 -13.83
N ASP A 232 -27.83 10.64 -12.77
CA ASP A 232 -29.02 9.79 -12.61
C ASP A 232 -30.30 10.64 -12.50
N LEU A 233 -30.25 11.77 -11.77
CA LEU A 233 -31.35 12.72 -11.70
C LEU A 233 -31.67 13.33 -13.07
N GLU A 234 -30.65 13.67 -13.85
CA GLU A 234 -30.83 14.22 -15.19
C GLU A 234 -31.43 13.17 -16.15
N LEU A 235 -30.99 11.91 -16.08
CA LEU A 235 -31.59 10.82 -16.86
C LEU A 235 -33.07 10.61 -16.51
N VAL A 236 -33.41 10.59 -15.22
CA VAL A 236 -34.81 10.49 -14.77
C VAL A 236 -35.62 11.68 -15.28
N ARG A 237 -35.06 12.90 -15.26
CA ARG A 237 -35.72 14.09 -15.79
C ARG A 237 -35.98 13.98 -17.28
N GLN A 238 -35.01 13.51 -18.06
CA GLN A 238 -35.17 13.29 -19.50
C GLN A 238 -36.23 12.23 -19.80
N GLN A 239 -36.26 11.13 -19.04
CA GLN A 239 -37.28 10.09 -19.17
C GLN A 239 -38.69 10.64 -18.89
N ASN A 240 -38.85 11.43 -17.83
CA ASN A 240 -40.14 12.05 -17.50
C ASN A 240 -40.61 13.02 -18.60
N ILE A 241 -39.70 13.81 -19.17
CA ILE A 241 -40.02 14.70 -20.30
C ILE A 241 -40.45 13.89 -21.52
N ALA A 242 -39.70 12.85 -21.90
CA ALA A 242 -40.03 12.00 -23.04
C ALA A 242 -41.40 11.32 -22.86
N GLN A 243 -41.70 10.80 -21.67
CA GLN A 243 -42.98 10.18 -21.35
C GLN A 243 -44.14 11.19 -21.42
N SER A 244 -43.93 12.41 -20.95
CA SER A 244 -44.96 13.47 -21.04
C SER A 244 -45.26 13.86 -22.49
N LEU A 245 -44.23 13.93 -23.33
CA LEU A 245 -44.36 14.25 -24.74
C LEU A 245 -45.10 13.14 -25.51
N GLU A 246 -44.76 11.88 -25.22
CA GLU A 246 -45.44 10.72 -25.81
C GLU A 246 -46.94 10.69 -25.46
N SER A 247 -47.28 10.96 -24.20
CA SER A 247 -48.67 11.06 -23.74
C SER A 247 -49.42 12.19 -24.45
N GLU A 248 -48.78 13.35 -24.62
CA GLU A 248 -49.37 14.48 -25.35
C GLU A 248 -49.61 14.14 -26.83
N MET A 249 -48.66 13.47 -27.49
CA MET A 249 -48.82 13.01 -28.87
C MET A 249 -49.97 12.01 -29.00
N LEU A 250 -50.05 11.02 -28.09
CA LEU A 250 -51.15 10.05 -28.08
C LEU A 250 -52.51 10.73 -27.89
N HIS A 251 -52.58 11.72 -27.01
CA HIS A 251 -53.80 12.50 -26.80
C HIS A 251 -54.23 13.25 -28.07
N LYS A 252 -53.30 13.96 -28.73
CA LYS A 252 -53.57 14.68 -29.98
C LYS A 252 -53.98 13.75 -31.12
N ASN A 253 -53.31 12.61 -31.28
CA ASN A 253 -53.68 11.58 -32.27
C ASN A 253 -55.10 11.07 -32.06
N LYS A 254 -55.51 10.83 -30.81
CA LYS A 254 -56.87 10.40 -30.47
C LYS A 254 -57.91 11.46 -30.81
N GLN A 255 -57.61 12.74 -30.57
CA GLN A 255 -58.48 13.85 -30.94
C GLN A 255 -58.67 13.93 -32.47
N LEU A 256 -57.59 13.82 -33.24
CA LEU A 256 -57.65 13.79 -34.70
C LEU A 256 -58.52 12.64 -35.23
N ALA A 257 -58.30 11.41 -34.76
CA ALA A 257 -59.06 10.25 -35.19
C ALA A 257 -60.57 10.40 -34.91
N SER A 258 -60.92 10.99 -33.76
CA SER A 258 -62.31 11.30 -33.41
C SER A 258 -62.92 12.35 -34.34
N SER A 259 -62.16 13.39 -34.69
CA SER A 259 -62.59 14.44 -35.63
C SER A 259 -62.89 13.85 -37.01
N ILE A 260 -61.97 13.06 -37.56
CA ILE A 260 -62.15 12.38 -38.86
C ILE A 260 -63.34 11.42 -38.86
N SER A 261 -63.51 10.65 -37.79
CA SER A 261 -64.67 9.76 -37.66
C SER A 261 -65.99 10.55 -37.63
N GLY A 262 -65.98 11.75 -37.06
CA GLY A 262 -67.12 12.66 -37.11
C GLY A 262 -67.44 13.14 -38.52
N LEU A 263 -66.41 13.56 -39.27
CA LEU A 263 -66.53 13.98 -40.68
C LEU A 263 -67.03 12.83 -41.56
N LEU A 264 -66.47 11.63 -41.39
CA LEU A 264 -66.91 10.42 -42.11
C LEU A 264 -68.41 10.17 -41.95
N ARG A 265 -68.92 10.20 -40.72
CA ARG A 265 -70.35 9.97 -40.44
C ARG A 265 -71.24 11.05 -41.04
N LYS A 266 -70.82 12.31 -41.01
CA LYS A 266 -71.56 13.41 -41.65
C LYS A 266 -71.65 13.19 -43.16
N ASN A 267 -70.53 12.89 -43.83
CA ASN A 267 -70.50 12.67 -45.27
C ASN A 267 -71.33 11.44 -45.68
N GLU A 268 -71.22 10.33 -44.94
CA GLU A 268 -72.03 9.14 -45.22
C GLU A 268 -73.53 9.42 -45.09
N PHE A 269 -73.95 10.16 -44.07
CA PHE A 269 -75.34 10.58 -43.90
C PHE A 269 -75.82 11.47 -45.05
N LEU A 270 -75.01 12.44 -45.49
CA LEU A 270 -75.37 13.33 -46.60
C LEU A 270 -75.48 12.55 -47.93
N ILE A 271 -74.60 11.57 -48.18
CA ILE A 271 -74.68 10.68 -49.34
C ILE A 271 -75.95 9.83 -49.29
N GLN A 272 -76.28 9.23 -48.15
CA GLN A 272 -77.51 8.46 -47.98
C GLN A 272 -78.76 9.32 -48.22
N LEU A 273 -78.77 10.54 -47.67
CA LEU A 273 -79.86 11.50 -47.84
C LEU A 273 -80.02 11.90 -49.32
N LYS A 274 -78.91 12.08 -50.05
CA LYS A 274 -78.92 12.32 -51.49
C LYS A 274 -79.49 11.13 -52.28
N GLU A 275 -79.10 9.90 -51.95
CA GLU A 275 -79.62 8.69 -52.61
C GLU A 275 -81.12 8.54 -52.40
N GLU A 276 -81.62 8.79 -51.19
CA GLU A 276 -83.05 8.76 -50.87
C GLU A 276 -83.82 9.82 -51.67
N ILE A 277 -83.33 11.06 -51.71
CA ILE A 277 -83.97 12.13 -52.50
C ILE A 277 -83.95 11.80 -54.00
N SER A 278 -82.85 11.23 -54.52
CA SER A 278 -82.74 10.84 -55.93
C SER A 278 -83.80 9.82 -56.32
N ARG A 279 -84.01 8.79 -55.48
CA ARG A 279 -85.04 7.76 -55.71
C ARG A 279 -86.45 8.32 -55.72
N ILE A 280 -86.73 9.33 -54.89
CA ILE A 280 -88.03 10.01 -54.84
C ILE A 280 -88.19 10.89 -56.08
N SER A 281 -87.14 11.62 -56.48
CA SER A 281 -87.17 12.48 -57.66
C SER A 281 -87.36 11.73 -58.98
N GLU A 282 -86.86 10.51 -59.12
CA GLU A 282 -87.02 9.70 -60.35
C GLU A 282 -88.44 9.14 -60.54
N LYS A 283 -89.20 9.01 -59.45
CA LYS A 283 -90.56 8.43 -59.45
C LYS A 283 -91.68 9.48 -59.40
N GLU A 284 -91.32 10.76 -59.37
CA GLU A 284 -92.28 11.86 -59.19
C GLU A 284 -92.89 12.30 -60.54
N PRO A 285 -94.22 12.15 -60.73
CA PRO A 285 -94.89 12.51 -61.98
C PRO A 285 -95.11 14.03 -62.15
N ASP A 286 -95.03 14.84 -61.09
CA ASP A 286 -95.16 16.31 -61.16
C ASP A 286 -93.80 17.00 -61.46
N PRO A 287 -93.63 17.64 -62.64
CA PRO A 287 -92.39 18.32 -63.01
C PRO A 287 -91.96 19.41 -62.03
N ARG A 288 -92.91 20.08 -61.36
CA ARG A 288 -92.60 21.17 -60.40
C ARG A 288 -92.02 20.63 -59.10
N THR A 289 -92.46 19.45 -58.66
CA THR A 289 -91.97 18.80 -57.46
C THR A 289 -90.61 18.16 -57.71
N GLY A 290 -90.42 17.54 -58.88
CA GLY A 290 -89.09 17.06 -59.32
C GLY A 290 -88.03 18.16 -59.38
N ASP A 291 -88.38 19.36 -59.84
CA ASP A 291 -87.45 20.51 -59.85
C ASP A 291 -87.11 21.04 -58.45
N LYS A 292 -88.05 21.00 -57.50
CA LYS A 292 -87.77 21.34 -56.09
C LYS A 292 -86.82 20.32 -55.46
N LEU A 293 -87.01 19.03 -55.72
CA LEU A 293 -86.13 17.98 -55.23
C LEU A 293 -84.73 18.11 -55.82
N ARG A 294 -84.61 18.39 -57.12
CA ARG A 294 -83.31 18.73 -57.74
C ARG A 294 -82.64 19.94 -57.12
N LYS A 295 -83.39 20.99 -56.74
CA LYS A 295 -82.83 22.15 -56.02
C LYS A 295 -82.34 21.79 -54.61
N ILE A 296 -83.04 20.89 -53.92
CA ILE A 296 -82.58 20.41 -52.60
C ILE A 296 -81.33 19.56 -52.77
N MET A 297 -81.28 18.68 -53.77
CA MET A 297 -80.06 17.93 -54.11
C MET A 297 -78.90 18.87 -54.45
N ALA A 298 -79.14 19.93 -55.24
CA ALA A 298 -78.11 20.92 -55.56
C ALA A 298 -77.60 21.65 -54.32
N ARG A 299 -78.45 21.93 -53.32
CA ARG A 299 -78.03 22.51 -52.04
C ARG A 299 -77.27 21.52 -51.16
N VAL A 300 -77.64 20.24 -51.18
CA VAL A 300 -76.90 19.17 -50.49
C VAL A 300 -75.53 19.01 -51.15
N ASP A 301 -75.45 19.02 -52.48
CA ASP A 301 -74.20 19.00 -53.25
C ASP A 301 -73.35 20.24 -52.91
N GLU A 302 -73.95 21.43 -52.89
CA GLU A 302 -73.27 22.65 -52.48
C GLU A 302 -72.80 22.59 -51.01
N THR A 303 -73.52 21.92 -50.10
CA THR A 303 -73.10 21.78 -48.69
C THR A 303 -71.99 20.74 -48.51
N ILE A 304 -71.99 19.66 -49.31
CA ILE A 304 -70.89 18.69 -49.33
C ILE A 304 -69.65 19.30 -49.99
N GLU A 305 -69.82 20.18 -50.98
CA GLU A 305 -68.71 20.86 -51.68
C GLU A 305 -68.22 22.12 -50.94
N ALA A 306 -69.08 22.80 -50.19
CA ALA A 306 -68.75 24.02 -49.44
C ALA A 306 -68.35 23.77 -47.98
N ASP A 307 -68.07 22.53 -47.59
CA ASP A 307 -67.67 22.22 -46.21
C ASP A 307 -66.36 22.95 -45.86
N HIS A 308 -66.47 24.02 -45.08
CA HIS A 308 -65.34 24.84 -44.60
C HIS A 308 -64.53 24.14 -43.50
N ASP A 309 -64.77 22.84 -43.25
CA ASP A 309 -63.98 21.98 -42.35
C ASP A 309 -62.55 21.71 -42.91
N ASP A 310 -62.26 22.20 -44.11
CA ASP A 310 -61.00 22.00 -44.84
C ASP A 310 -59.78 22.74 -44.26
N GLU A 311 -59.91 24.02 -43.91
CA GLU A 311 -58.79 24.77 -43.29
C GLU A 311 -58.49 24.24 -41.88
N GLN A 312 -59.54 23.91 -41.12
CA GLN A 312 -59.37 23.35 -39.78
C GLN A 312 -58.72 21.98 -39.81
N PHE A 313 -59.04 21.14 -40.80
CA PHE A 313 -58.39 19.85 -40.99
C PHE A 313 -56.90 20.02 -41.31
N GLU A 314 -56.55 20.87 -42.28
CA GLU A 314 -55.15 21.09 -42.68
C GLU A 314 -54.30 21.60 -41.50
N ASP A 315 -54.81 22.57 -40.74
CA ASP A 315 -54.11 23.12 -39.58
C ASP A 315 -53.95 22.12 -38.43
N HIS A 316 -55.01 21.36 -38.10
CA HIS A 316 -54.93 20.34 -37.05
C HIS A 316 -54.04 19.16 -37.47
N PHE A 317 -54.08 18.78 -38.74
CA PHE A 317 -53.25 17.71 -39.29
C PHE A 317 -51.76 18.09 -39.23
N ASP A 318 -51.40 19.28 -39.72
CA ASP A 318 -50.01 19.75 -39.71
C ASP A 318 -49.45 19.95 -38.30
N ALA A 319 -50.30 20.28 -37.32
CA ALA A 319 -49.90 20.38 -35.92
C ALA A 319 -49.50 19.04 -35.29
N VAL A 320 -49.95 17.91 -35.86
CA VAL A 320 -49.67 16.56 -35.33
C VAL A 320 -48.69 15.79 -36.22
N HIS A 321 -48.65 16.10 -37.50
CA HIS A 321 -47.78 15.46 -38.48
C HIS A 321 -46.68 16.39 -38.97
N ASP A 322 -46.02 17.10 -38.05
CA ASP A 322 -44.78 17.87 -38.29
C ASP A 322 -44.82 18.79 -39.53
N ASN A 323 -45.93 19.49 -39.77
CA ASN A 323 -46.15 20.33 -40.96
C ASN A 323 -46.00 19.59 -42.30
N PHE A 324 -46.42 18.32 -42.36
CA PHE A 324 -46.36 17.47 -43.54
C PHE A 324 -47.03 18.09 -44.78
N LEU A 325 -48.22 18.66 -44.68
CA LEU A 325 -48.92 19.26 -45.82
C LEU A 325 -48.19 20.49 -46.36
N LYS A 326 -47.67 21.35 -45.48
CA LYS A 326 -46.77 22.45 -45.88
C LYS A 326 -45.52 21.93 -46.58
N THR A 327 -44.93 20.84 -46.08
CA THR A 327 -43.73 20.22 -46.66
C THR A 327 -44.01 19.64 -48.04
N ILE A 328 -45.09 18.87 -48.19
CA ILE A 328 -45.52 18.31 -49.47
C ILE A 328 -45.89 19.39 -50.48
N LYS A 329 -46.61 20.43 -50.07
CA LYS A 329 -46.97 21.55 -50.94
C LYS A 329 -45.75 22.32 -51.42
N LYS A 330 -44.72 22.44 -50.58
CA LYS A 330 -43.43 23.05 -50.96
C LYS A 330 -42.65 22.18 -51.95
N GLN A 331 -42.65 20.86 -51.75
CA GLN A 331 -41.91 19.92 -52.60
C GLN A 331 -42.62 19.65 -53.94
N TYR A 332 -43.95 19.70 -53.95
CA TYR A 332 -44.80 19.48 -55.12
C TYR A 332 -45.85 20.59 -55.26
N PRO A 333 -45.46 21.81 -55.71
CA PRO A 333 -46.35 22.97 -55.80
C PRO A 333 -47.55 22.82 -56.75
N GLN A 334 -47.49 21.85 -57.66
CA GLN A 334 -48.52 21.53 -58.66
C GLN A 334 -49.69 20.72 -58.09
N LEU A 335 -49.63 20.29 -56.83
CA LEU A 335 -50.70 19.53 -56.19
C LEU A 335 -51.89 20.44 -55.90
N THR A 336 -53.07 19.96 -56.23
CA THR A 336 -54.33 20.65 -55.90
C THR A 336 -54.68 20.42 -54.42
N PRO A 337 -55.59 21.23 -53.84
CA PRO A 337 -56.09 20.98 -52.48
C PRO A 337 -56.64 19.55 -52.30
N GLN A 338 -57.32 19.02 -53.32
CA GLN A 338 -57.83 17.65 -53.31
C GLN A 338 -56.70 16.59 -53.33
N ASP A 339 -55.58 16.87 -54.01
CA ASP A 339 -54.39 15.99 -53.97
C ASP A 339 -53.74 16.02 -52.57
N LEU A 340 -53.66 17.19 -51.93
CA LEU A 340 -53.09 17.35 -50.59
C LEU A 340 -53.91 16.59 -49.55
N ARG A 341 -55.24 16.62 -49.64
CA ARG A 341 -56.13 15.80 -48.79
C ARG A 341 -55.91 14.32 -48.99
N LEU A 342 -55.80 13.89 -50.25
CA LEU A 342 -55.45 12.50 -50.54
C LEU A 342 -54.10 12.13 -49.91
N CYS A 343 -53.10 13.02 -49.90
CA CYS A 343 -51.83 12.78 -49.21
C CYS A 343 -52.00 12.65 -47.69
N ALA A 344 -52.74 13.56 -47.05
CA ALA A 344 -53.04 13.49 -45.62
C ALA A 344 -53.71 12.15 -45.27
N TYR A 345 -54.79 11.77 -45.97
CA TYR A 345 -55.49 10.51 -45.70
C TYR A 345 -54.60 9.27 -45.89
N LEU A 346 -53.67 9.32 -46.84
CA LEU A 346 -52.70 8.25 -47.04
C LEU A 346 -51.61 8.23 -45.96
N ARG A 347 -51.17 9.39 -45.46
CA ARG A 347 -50.26 9.50 -44.31
C ARG A 347 -50.89 8.94 -43.04
N MET A 348 -52.21 9.03 -42.94
CA MET A 348 -53.03 8.42 -41.87
C MET A 348 -53.33 6.94 -42.08
N ASN A 349 -52.78 6.33 -43.14
CA ASN A 349 -52.97 4.92 -43.47
C ASN A 349 -54.44 4.52 -43.70
N LEU A 350 -55.27 5.44 -44.20
CA LEU A 350 -56.66 5.13 -44.55
C LEU A 350 -56.74 4.29 -45.83
N THR A 351 -57.69 3.35 -45.86
CA THR A 351 -57.94 2.50 -47.01
C THR A 351 -58.71 3.25 -48.11
N THR A 352 -58.64 2.75 -49.35
CA THR A 352 -59.39 3.35 -50.48
C THR A 352 -60.90 3.43 -50.23
N LYS A 353 -61.45 2.48 -49.47
CA LYS A 353 -62.88 2.48 -49.10
C LYS A 353 -63.22 3.57 -48.09
N GLU A 354 -62.32 3.89 -47.17
CA GLU A 354 -62.49 4.96 -46.18
C GLU A 354 -62.23 6.35 -46.78
N ILE A 355 -61.33 6.45 -47.75
CA ILE A 355 -61.00 7.71 -48.45
C ILE A 355 -62.14 8.15 -49.38
N ALA A 356 -62.82 7.20 -50.01
CA ALA A 356 -63.89 7.48 -50.98
C ALA A 356 -64.98 8.45 -50.43
N PRO A 357 -65.61 8.18 -49.27
CA PRO A 357 -66.60 9.10 -48.71
C PRO A 357 -65.99 10.42 -48.21
N LEU A 358 -64.70 10.45 -47.83
CA LEU A 358 -64.03 11.69 -47.41
C LEU A 358 -63.79 12.66 -48.57
N LEU A 359 -63.45 12.13 -49.74
CA LEU A 359 -63.23 12.94 -50.94
C LEU A 359 -64.50 13.12 -51.79
N ASN A 360 -65.65 12.63 -51.31
CA ASN A 360 -66.93 12.62 -52.03
C ASN A 360 -66.82 12.07 -53.47
N ILE A 361 -66.08 10.96 -53.63
CA ILE A 361 -65.88 10.28 -54.92
C ILE A 361 -66.03 8.77 -54.76
N SER A 362 -66.28 8.06 -55.85
CA SER A 362 -66.32 6.60 -55.80
C SER A 362 -64.94 6.01 -55.42
N PRO A 363 -64.88 4.78 -54.87
CA PRO A 363 -63.61 4.08 -54.64
C PRO A 363 -62.75 4.01 -55.91
N ARG A 364 -63.38 3.85 -57.07
CA ARG A 364 -62.72 3.90 -58.37
C ARG A 364 -62.15 5.30 -58.67
N GLY A 365 -62.87 6.36 -58.29
CA GLY A 365 -62.38 7.73 -58.33
C GLY A 365 -61.13 7.94 -57.48
N VAL A 366 -61.08 7.34 -56.28
CA VAL A 366 -59.88 7.38 -55.40
C VAL A 366 -58.69 6.68 -56.07
N GLU A 367 -58.89 5.52 -56.70
CA GLU A 367 -57.83 4.83 -57.46
C GLU A 367 -57.26 5.69 -58.59
N ILE A 368 -58.14 6.38 -59.33
CA ILE A 368 -57.75 7.31 -60.39
C ILE A 368 -56.99 8.50 -59.80
N SER A 369 -57.44 9.06 -58.66
CA SER A 369 -56.72 10.13 -57.97
C SER A 369 -55.36 9.68 -57.46
N ARG A 370 -55.21 8.46 -56.94
CA ARG A 370 -53.91 7.86 -56.56
C ARG A 370 -52.98 7.71 -57.75
N TYR A 371 -53.50 7.25 -58.89
CA TYR A 371 -52.73 7.18 -60.12
C TYR A 371 -52.25 8.57 -60.60
N ARG A 372 -53.14 9.57 -60.59
CA ARG A 372 -52.80 10.96 -60.93
C ARG A 372 -51.76 11.53 -59.96
N LEU A 373 -51.89 11.23 -58.68
CA LEU A 373 -50.96 11.67 -57.64
C LEU A 373 -49.55 11.13 -57.90
N ARG A 374 -49.41 9.82 -58.22
CA ARG A 374 -48.12 9.23 -58.61
C ARG A 374 -47.50 9.96 -59.80
N LYS A 375 -48.28 10.24 -60.85
CA LYS A 375 -47.80 11.01 -62.01
C LYS A 375 -47.35 12.42 -61.63
N LYS A 376 -48.15 13.14 -60.84
CA LYS A 376 -47.83 14.51 -60.40
C LYS A 376 -46.57 14.55 -59.53
N MET A 377 -46.33 13.52 -58.72
CA MET A 377 -45.15 13.39 -57.86
C MET A 377 -43.97 12.66 -58.53
N ASN A 378 -44.11 12.28 -59.81
CA ASN A 378 -43.10 11.54 -60.57
C ASN A 378 -42.66 10.21 -59.92
N LEU A 379 -43.63 9.44 -59.39
CA LEU A 379 -43.41 8.15 -58.74
C LEU A 379 -43.64 6.97 -59.71
N PRO A 380 -42.93 5.84 -59.54
CA PRO A 380 -43.21 4.60 -60.26
C PRO A 380 -44.68 4.16 -60.14
N HIS A 381 -45.20 3.50 -61.18
CA HIS A 381 -46.62 3.12 -61.24
C HIS A 381 -47.07 2.19 -60.10
N ASP A 382 -46.17 1.32 -59.65
CA ASP A 382 -46.32 0.34 -58.59
C ASP A 382 -45.90 0.87 -57.20
N ALA A 383 -45.44 2.13 -57.10
CA ALA A 383 -45.02 2.69 -55.83
C ALA A 383 -46.15 2.69 -54.80
N ASN A 384 -45.83 2.24 -53.58
CA ASN A 384 -46.74 2.34 -52.45
C ASN A 384 -46.78 3.78 -51.94
N LEU A 385 -47.87 4.48 -52.28
CA LEU A 385 -48.07 5.86 -51.86
C LEU A 385 -48.12 6.02 -50.34
N ILE A 386 -48.61 5.03 -49.58
CA ILE A 386 -48.69 5.13 -48.12
C ILE A 386 -47.27 5.14 -47.53
N ASP A 387 -46.43 4.17 -47.91
CA ASP A 387 -45.03 4.12 -47.46
C ASP A 387 -44.25 5.36 -47.87
N PHE A 388 -44.56 5.92 -49.05
CA PHE A 388 -43.97 7.17 -49.51
C PHE A 388 -44.39 8.35 -48.64
N MET A 389 -45.68 8.51 -48.34
CA MET A 389 -46.15 9.54 -47.42
C MET A 389 -45.54 9.37 -46.03
N LEU A 390 -45.40 8.13 -45.54
CA LEU A 390 -44.81 7.87 -44.22
C LEU A 390 -43.34 8.30 -44.07
N LYS A 391 -42.62 8.40 -45.20
CA LYS A 391 -41.19 8.75 -45.28
C LYS A 391 -40.92 10.24 -45.50
N ILE A 392 -41.94 11.00 -45.94
CA ILE A 392 -41.92 12.47 -45.96
C ILE A 392 -42.24 12.95 -44.55
#